data_AF-A0A7W8PFD4-F1
#
_entry.id   AF-A0A7W8PFD4-F1
#
_cell.length_a   1.000
_cell.length_b   1.000
_cell.length_c   1.000
_cell.angle_alpha   90.00
_cell.angle_beta   90.00
_cell.angle_gamma   90.00
#
_symmetry.space_group_name_H-M   'P 1'
#
loop_
_entity.id
_entity.type
_entity.pdbx_description
1 polymer ?
#
loop_
_entity_poly.entity_id
_entity_poly.type
_entity_poly.pdbx_seq_one_letter_code
_entity_poly.pdbx_strand_id
1 'polypeptide(L)'
;MTVDNLLHLANNSGGVLYVIAAMLFVALTIIIERSWFLQRASSGSRAVLDQVDRLEQLNAASLTACAEPFQALPMASLLKVAGRLAGQTSRDELDACLDEAIMREAPNIDRFLWVLDTIVTLAPLLGLFGTIVGMFNAFQVLSNPGNAPTQVTGGVAEALIATASGLFVAMIGLVFFNGLHNRVRGVVHQLETLKAALVNRLAARTHESLKPVHEVPRPVVGKFASQGV
;
A
#
# COMPACT_ATOMS: atom_id res chain seq x y z
N MET A 1 -16.46 -12.85 -31.79
CA MET A 1 -15.05 -13.04 -32.21
C MET A 1 -14.61 -14.41 -31.78
N THR A 2 -14.29 -15.31 -32.72
CA THR A 2 -13.70 -16.62 -32.41
C THR A 2 -12.25 -16.46 -31.99
N VAL A 3 -11.71 -17.39 -31.21
CA VAL A 3 -10.31 -17.38 -30.74
C VAL A 3 -9.35 -17.32 -31.93
N ASP A 4 -9.69 -17.98 -33.04
CA ASP A 4 -8.90 -17.96 -34.28
C ASP A 4 -8.76 -16.56 -34.89
N ASN A 5 -9.79 -15.72 -34.78
CA ASN A 5 -9.73 -14.34 -35.27
C ASN A 5 -8.80 -13.47 -34.41
N LEU A 6 -8.74 -13.71 -33.09
CA LEU A 6 -7.80 -13.02 -32.20
C LEU A 6 -6.35 -13.47 -32.46
N LEU A 7 -6.14 -14.75 -32.72
CA LEU A 7 -4.83 -15.31 -33.08
C LEU A 7 -4.32 -14.73 -34.40
N HIS A 8 -5.20 -14.61 -35.40
CA HIS A 8 -4.87 -13.98 -36.69
C HIS A 8 -4.47 -12.50 -36.53
N LEU A 9 -5.28 -11.72 -35.80
CA LEU A 9 -4.99 -10.32 -35.48
C LEU A 9 -3.67 -10.15 -34.72
N ALA A 10 -3.38 -11.06 -33.78
CA ALA A 10 -2.16 -11.02 -32.99
C ALA A 10 -0.91 -11.32 -33.81
N ASN A 11 -0.98 -12.25 -34.77
CA ASN A 11 0.13 -12.53 -35.67
C ASN A 11 0.42 -11.35 -36.62
N ASN A 12 -0.62 -10.68 -37.13
CA ASN A 12 -0.45 -9.58 -38.09
C ASN A 12 0.13 -8.30 -37.46
N SER A 13 -0.07 -8.10 -36.15
CA SER A 13 0.52 -7.00 -35.36
C SER A 13 1.95 -7.28 -34.87
N GLY A 14 2.62 -8.33 -35.36
CA GLY A 14 3.96 -8.70 -34.93
C GLY A 14 4.02 -9.24 -33.49
N GLY A 15 2.90 -9.76 -32.98
CA GLY A 15 2.79 -10.35 -31.64
C GLY A 15 2.52 -9.35 -30.51
N VAL A 16 2.37 -8.06 -30.81
CA VAL A 16 2.13 -7.00 -29.81
C VAL A 16 0.86 -7.25 -28.99
N LEU A 17 -0.21 -7.75 -29.63
CA LEU A 17 -1.45 -8.09 -28.94
C LEU A 17 -1.26 -9.18 -27.86
N TYR A 18 -0.36 -10.14 -28.05
CA TYR A 18 -0.04 -11.13 -27.00
C TYR A 18 0.61 -10.48 -25.79
N VAL A 19 1.51 -9.52 -26.02
CA VAL A 19 2.17 -8.77 -24.95
C VAL A 19 1.17 -7.92 -24.18
N ILE A 20 0.27 -7.21 -24.88
CA ILE A 20 -0.81 -6.42 -24.25
C ILE A 20 -1.74 -7.32 -23.43
N ALA A 21 -2.10 -8.50 -23.94
CA ALA A 21 -2.93 -9.46 -23.22
C ALA A 21 -2.23 -9.98 -21.95
N ALA A 22 -0.92 -10.28 -22.03
CA ALA A 22 -0.13 -10.66 -20.86
C ALA A 22 -0.06 -9.54 -19.81
N MET A 23 0.11 -8.28 -20.25
CA MET A 23 0.07 -7.12 -19.35
C MET A 23 -1.28 -6.96 -18.66
N LEU A 24 -2.39 -7.18 -19.38
CA LEU A 24 -3.72 -7.16 -18.78
C LEU A 24 -3.85 -8.23 -17.69
N PHE A 25 -3.38 -9.46 -17.95
CA PHE A 25 -3.42 -10.53 -16.96
C PHE A 25 -2.61 -10.20 -15.70
N VAL A 26 -1.39 -9.66 -15.87
CA VAL A 26 -0.55 -9.21 -14.75
C VAL A 26 -1.22 -8.07 -13.99
N ALA A 27 -1.76 -7.07 -14.69
CA ALA A 27 -2.46 -5.95 -14.07
C ALA A 27 -3.67 -6.42 -13.24
N LEU A 28 -4.52 -7.29 -13.79
CA LEU A 28 -5.68 -7.84 -13.07
C LEU A 28 -5.26 -8.63 -11.83
N THR A 29 -4.22 -9.44 -11.93
CA THR A 29 -3.67 -10.21 -10.80
C THR A 29 -3.24 -9.27 -9.67
N ILE A 30 -2.47 -8.22 -9.99
CA ILE A 30 -2.03 -7.22 -9.02
C ILE A 30 -3.23 -6.48 -8.43
N ILE A 31 -4.19 -6.06 -9.25
CA ILE A 31 -5.38 -5.34 -8.81
C ILE A 31 -6.17 -6.15 -7.78
N ILE A 32 -6.40 -7.44 -8.04
CA ILE A 32 -7.17 -8.31 -7.15
C ILE A 32 -6.40 -8.56 -5.85
N GLU A 33 -5.13 -8.98 -5.94
CA GLU A 33 -4.27 -9.26 -4.79
C GLU A 33 -4.18 -8.02 -3.88
N ARG A 34 -3.85 -6.86 -4.45
CA ARG A 34 -3.65 -5.61 -3.71
C ARG A 34 -4.95 -5.06 -3.15
N SER A 35 -6.04 -5.16 -3.91
CA SER A 35 -7.36 -4.73 -3.42
C SER A 35 -7.78 -5.51 -2.18
N TRP A 36 -7.53 -6.83 -2.16
CA TRP A 36 -7.86 -7.67 -1.02
C TRP A 36 -6.94 -7.40 0.18
N PHE A 37 -5.63 -7.33 -0.04
CA PHE A 37 -4.65 -7.02 1.00
C PHE A 37 -4.92 -5.66 1.67
N LEU A 38 -5.08 -4.59 0.89
CA LEU A 38 -5.28 -3.24 1.43
C LEU A 38 -6.63 -3.10 2.14
N GLN A 39 -7.67 -3.79 1.69
CA GLN A 39 -8.95 -3.84 2.41
C GLN A 39 -8.79 -4.49 3.77
N ARG A 40 -8.13 -5.65 3.82
CA ARG A 40 -7.88 -6.37 5.07
C ARG A 40 -6.99 -5.56 6.02
N ALA A 41 -5.95 -4.92 5.50
CA ALA A 41 -5.08 -4.03 6.28
C ALA A 41 -5.86 -2.83 6.84
N SER A 42 -6.66 -2.15 6.02
CA SER A 42 -7.43 -0.99 6.46
C SER A 42 -8.49 -1.33 7.51
N SER A 43 -9.25 -2.41 7.30
CA SER A 43 -10.25 -2.87 8.26
C SER A 43 -9.61 -3.36 9.55
N GLY A 44 -8.49 -4.08 9.47
CA GLY A 44 -7.77 -4.56 10.64
C GLY A 44 -7.16 -3.42 11.46
N SER A 45 -6.56 -2.41 10.84
CA SER A 45 -6.02 -1.24 11.56
C SER A 45 -7.11 -0.51 12.35
N ARG A 46 -8.31 -0.34 11.77
CA ARG A 46 -9.46 0.25 12.48
C ARG A 46 -9.91 -0.62 13.66
N ALA A 47 -9.99 -1.93 13.47
CA ALA A 47 -10.38 -2.87 14.52
C ALA A 47 -9.36 -2.87 15.67
N VAL A 48 -8.06 -2.81 15.37
CA VAL A 48 -6.99 -2.72 16.36
C VAL A 48 -7.07 -1.40 17.13
N LEU A 49 -7.31 -0.28 16.46
CA LEU A 49 -7.45 1.01 17.13
C LEU A 49 -8.63 1.00 18.12
N ASP A 50 -9.79 0.49 17.72
CA ASP A 50 -10.96 0.33 18.60
C ASP A 50 -10.68 -0.63 19.78
N GLN A 51 -9.97 -1.73 19.55
CA GLN A 51 -9.53 -2.62 20.64
C GLN A 51 -8.58 -1.93 21.60
N VAL A 52 -7.59 -1.19 21.08
CA VAL A 52 -6.64 -0.43 21.89
C VAL A 52 -7.40 0.58 22.73
N ASP A 53 -8.29 1.38 22.15
CA ASP A 53 -9.08 2.41 22.85
C ASP A 53 -9.97 1.84 23.96
N ARG A 54 -10.50 0.63 23.80
CA ARG A 54 -11.31 -0.05 24.83
C ARG A 54 -10.50 -0.62 26.00
N LEU A 55 -9.21 -0.89 25.81
CA LEU A 55 -8.37 -1.38 26.90
C LEU A 55 -8.18 -0.25 27.92
N GLU A 56 -8.50 -0.47 29.18
CA GLU A 56 -8.25 0.53 30.24
C GLU A 56 -6.74 0.66 30.52
N GLN A 57 -6.01 -0.46 30.39
CA GLN A 57 -4.57 -0.55 30.62
C GLN A 57 -3.87 -1.22 29.43
N LEU A 58 -2.84 -0.53 28.90
CA LEU A 58 -1.96 -1.05 27.85
C LEU A 58 -0.72 -1.67 28.48
N ASN A 59 -0.64 -3.01 28.43
CA ASN A 59 0.53 -3.77 28.86
C ASN A 59 1.08 -4.58 27.66
N ALA A 60 2.33 -5.05 27.77
CA ALA A 60 2.96 -5.88 26.74
C ALA A 60 2.08 -7.09 26.34
N ALA A 61 1.44 -7.74 27.32
CA ALA A 61 0.55 -8.88 27.10
C ALA A 61 -0.73 -8.52 26.31
N SER A 62 -1.36 -7.37 26.62
CA SER A 62 -2.58 -6.94 25.92
C SER A 62 -2.28 -6.52 24.49
N LEU A 63 -1.14 -5.86 24.25
CA LEU A 63 -0.69 -5.51 22.90
C LEU A 63 -0.35 -6.75 22.06
N THR A 64 0.28 -7.76 22.67
CA THR A 64 0.57 -9.02 21.98
C THR A 64 -0.72 -9.77 21.63
N ALA A 65 -1.70 -9.80 22.53
CA ALA A 65 -3.01 -10.40 22.29
C ALA A 65 -3.78 -9.69 21.16
N CYS A 66 -3.73 -8.35 21.10
CA CYS A 66 -4.32 -7.58 20.00
C CYS A 66 -3.60 -7.81 18.66
N ALA A 67 -2.31 -8.19 18.67
CA ALA A 67 -1.56 -8.46 17.45
C ALA A 67 -1.78 -9.88 16.87
N GLU A 68 -2.20 -10.85 17.68
CA GLU A 68 -2.36 -12.25 17.25
C GLU A 68 -3.33 -12.47 16.08
N PRO A 69 -4.54 -11.85 16.06
CA PRO A 69 -5.47 -12.04 14.94
C PRO A 69 -4.95 -11.45 13.61
N PHE A 70 -3.93 -10.60 13.68
CA PHE A 70 -3.50 -9.72 12.61
C PHE A 70 -2.02 -9.89 12.23
N GLN A 71 -1.37 -11.00 12.61
CA GLN A 71 0.09 -11.19 12.45
C GLN A 71 0.64 -10.94 11.04
N ALA A 72 -0.17 -11.15 10.01
CA ALA A 72 0.20 -10.95 8.60
C ALA A 72 0.02 -9.50 8.10
N LEU A 73 -0.36 -8.56 8.97
CA LEU A 73 -0.71 -7.18 8.62
C LEU A 73 0.21 -6.17 9.31
N PRO A 74 0.42 -4.98 8.71
CA PRO A 74 1.43 -4.01 9.17
C PRO A 74 1.26 -3.56 10.64
N MET A 75 0.02 -3.40 11.11
CA MET A 75 -0.26 -2.95 12.47
C MET A 75 0.21 -3.94 13.55
N ALA A 76 0.27 -5.24 13.25
CA ALA A 76 0.75 -6.23 14.21
C ALA A 76 2.26 -6.06 14.49
N SER A 77 3.03 -5.63 13.50
CA SER A 77 4.45 -5.28 13.66
C SER A 77 4.60 -4.11 14.64
N LEU A 78 3.78 -3.07 14.46
CA LEU A 78 3.76 -1.88 15.32
C LEU A 78 3.36 -2.21 16.76
N LEU A 79 2.33 -3.03 16.96
CA LEU A 79 1.89 -3.48 18.29
C LEU A 79 2.96 -4.30 19.02
N LYS A 80 3.70 -5.16 18.30
CA LYS A 80 4.78 -5.97 18.87
C LYS A 80 5.96 -5.10 19.32
N VAL A 81 6.32 -4.07 18.55
CA VAL A 81 7.37 -3.12 18.92
C VAL A 81 6.93 -2.31 20.14
N ALA A 82 5.70 -1.77 20.13
CA ALA A 82 5.15 -1.04 21.27
C ALA A 82 5.08 -1.89 22.54
N GLY A 83 4.67 -3.16 22.43
CA GLY A 83 4.61 -4.09 23.56
C GLY A 83 5.97 -4.42 24.15
N ARG A 84 7.02 -4.51 23.31
CA ARG A 84 8.40 -4.77 23.77
C ARG A 84 8.99 -3.58 24.53
N LEU A 85 8.71 -2.36 24.06
CA LEU A 85 9.29 -1.13 24.60
C LEU A 85 8.44 -0.50 25.73
N ALA A 86 7.24 -1.02 25.98
CA ALA A 86 6.33 -0.52 27.00
C ALA A 86 7.00 -0.47 28.37
N GLY A 87 7.16 0.75 28.92
CA GLY A 87 7.73 1.00 30.24
C GLY A 87 9.26 0.90 30.34
N GLN A 88 9.98 0.66 29.24
CA GLN A 88 11.45 0.52 29.22
C GLN A 88 12.16 1.74 28.63
N THR A 89 11.42 2.66 28.03
CA THR A 89 11.94 3.65 27.09
C THR A 89 11.24 5.00 27.28
N SER A 90 11.93 6.09 26.96
CA SER A 90 11.33 7.43 27.00
C SER A 90 10.26 7.62 25.90
N ARG A 91 9.45 8.68 26.01
CA ARG A 91 8.42 8.99 25.00
C ARG A 91 9.03 9.16 23.60
N ASP A 92 10.14 9.89 23.51
CA ASP A 92 10.76 10.28 22.25
C ASP A 92 11.44 9.07 21.57
N GLU A 93 12.10 8.21 22.35
CA GLU A 93 12.67 6.97 21.85
C GLU A 93 11.57 5.99 21.39
N LEU A 94 10.44 5.91 22.10
CA LEU A 94 9.31 5.07 21.69
C LEU A 94 8.72 5.55 20.37
N ASP A 95 8.51 6.86 20.20
CA ASP A 95 8.01 7.44 18.95
C ASP A 95 8.97 7.13 17.78
N ALA A 96 10.28 7.33 17.97
CA ALA A 96 11.29 7.03 16.96
C ALA A 96 11.32 5.55 16.54
N CYS A 97 11.25 4.62 17.49
CA CYS A 97 11.21 3.18 17.18
C CYS A 97 9.93 2.76 16.46
N LEU A 98 8.79 3.37 16.78
CA LEU A 98 7.53 3.10 16.09
C LEU A 98 7.53 3.69 14.68
N ASP A 99 8.13 4.86 14.47
CA ASP A 99 8.36 5.42 13.14
C ASP A 99 9.23 4.53 12.26
N GLU A 100 10.32 4.01 12.82
CA GLU A 100 11.17 3.04 12.12
C GLU A 100 10.37 1.80 11.71
N ALA A 101 9.47 1.31 12.58
CA ALA A 101 8.61 0.18 12.27
C ALA A 101 7.61 0.49 11.14
N ILE A 102 7.00 1.68 11.11
CA ILE A 102 6.11 2.10 10.01
C ILE A 102 6.92 2.18 8.70
N MET A 103 8.10 2.79 8.74
CA MET A 103 8.94 2.96 7.55
C MET A 103 9.43 1.62 7.00
N ARG A 104 9.64 0.63 7.87
CA ARG A 104 9.98 -0.75 7.48
C ARG A 104 8.82 -1.47 6.80
N GLU A 105 7.58 -1.19 7.18
CA GLU A 105 6.39 -1.80 6.58
C GLU A 105 5.88 -1.07 5.34
N ALA A 106 6.23 0.21 5.14
CA ALA A 106 5.76 1.00 4.01
C ALA A 106 5.98 0.32 2.63
N PRO A 107 7.16 -0.27 2.33
CA PRO A 107 7.39 -0.99 1.07
C PRO A 107 6.53 -2.25 0.89
N ASN A 108 6.06 -2.86 1.98
CA ASN A 108 5.17 -4.02 1.90
C ASN A 108 3.74 -3.59 1.52
N ILE A 109 3.33 -2.38 1.92
CA ILE A 109 2.00 -1.83 1.69
C ILE A 109 1.83 -1.43 0.22
N ASP A 110 2.83 -0.76 -0.36
CA ASP A 110 2.79 -0.28 -1.76
C ASP A 110 3.41 -1.26 -2.78
N ARG A 111 3.82 -2.46 -2.34
CA ARG A 111 4.38 -3.50 -3.19
C ARG A 111 3.52 -3.74 -4.45
N PHE A 112 4.19 -3.86 -5.59
CA PHE A 112 3.61 -4.04 -6.94
C PHE A 112 2.87 -2.84 -7.54
N LEU A 113 2.63 -1.74 -6.81
CA LEU A 113 2.02 -0.55 -7.43
C LEU A 113 2.90 0.03 -8.55
N TRP A 114 4.22 -0.03 -8.41
CA TRP A 114 5.16 0.40 -9.45
C TRP A 114 5.02 -0.41 -10.76
N VAL A 115 4.68 -1.70 -10.67
CA VAL A 115 4.43 -2.55 -11.86
C VAL A 115 3.15 -2.10 -12.54
N LEU A 116 2.10 -1.82 -11.76
CA LEU A 116 0.83 -1.34 -12.28
C LEU A 116 1.00 0.03 -12.97
N ASP A 117 1.77 0.94 -12.38
CA ASP A 117 2.13 2.24 -12.98
C ASP A 117 2.89 2.06 -14.31
N THR A 118 3.84 1.11 -14.34
CA THR A 118 4.56 0.76 -15.56
C THR A 118 3.61 0.22 -16.64
N ILE A 119 2.63 -0.62 -16.29
CA ILE A 119 1.66 -1.14 -17.26
C ILE A 119 0.76 -0.02 -17.80
N VAL A 120 0.32 0.90 -16.94
CA VAL A 120 -0.51 2.04 -17.34
C VAL A 120 0.19 2.92 -18.37
N THR A 121 1.51 3.12 -18.21
CA THR A 121 2.31 3.93 -19.13
C THR A 121 2.78 3.16 -20.36
N LEU A 122 3.12 1.88 -20.23
CA LEU A 122 3.70 1.08 -21.30
C LEU A 122 2.65 0.48 -22.26
N ALA A 123 1.45 0.13 -21.77
CA ALA A 123 0.42 -0.49 -22.62
C ALA A 123 -0.03 0.40 -23.80
N PRO A 124 -0.24 1.72 -23.66
CA PRO A 124 -0.56 2.60 -24.79
C PRO A 124 0.60 2.72 -25.79
N LEU A 125 1.85 2.78 -25.28
CA LEU A 125 3.04 2.85 -26.12
C LEU A 125 3.20 1.58 -26.96
N LEU A 126 2.94 0.41 -26.37
CA LEU A 126 2.90 -0.84 -27.10
C LEU A 126 1.76 -0.88 -28.13
N GLY A 127 0.58 -0.37 -27.79
CA GLY A 127 -0.52 -0.24 -28.74
C GLY A 127 -0.12 0.60 -29.96
N LEU A 128 0.47 1.77 -29.73
CA LEU A 128 0.99 2.65 -30.79
C LEU A 128 2.06 1.95 -31.63
N PHE A 129 2.99 1.25 -30.99
CA PHE A 129 4.00 0.45 -31.67
C PHE A 129 3.38 -0.64 -32.55
N GLY A 130 2.35 -1.34 -32.06
CA GLY A 130 1.59 -2.32 -32.83
C GLY A 130 0.94 -1.71 -34.07
N THR A 131 0.48 -0.46 -33.99
CA THR A 131 -0.04 0.25 -35.16
C THR A 131 1.05 0.58 -36.19
N ILE A 132 2.24 0.97 -35.74
CA ILE A 132 3.39 1.21 -36.64
C ILE A 132 3.77 -0.08 -37.38
N VAL A 133 3.87 -1.20 -36.66
CA VAL A 133 4.19 -2.51 -37.25
C VAL A 133 3.10 -2.97 -38.22
N GLY A 134 1.82 -2.87 -37.83
CA GLY A 134 0.69 -3.25 -38.68
C GLY A 134 0.60 -2.41 -39.96
N MET A 135 0.84 -1.10 -39.85
CA MET A 135 0.88 -0.21 -41.01
C MET A 135 2.07 -0.51 -41.93
N PHE A 136 3.24 -0.82 -41.38
CA PHE A 136 4.41 -1.25 -42.15
C PHE A 136 4.12 -2.54 -42.94
N ASN A 137 3.46 -3.52 -42.33
CA ASN A 137 3.05 -4.75 -43.00
C ASN A 137 2.00 -4.49 -44.09
N ALA A 138 1.02 -3.64 -43.84
CA ALA A 138 -0.01 -3.28 -44.82
C ALA A 138 0.58 -2.62 -46.09
N PHE A 139 1.59 -1.74 -45.93
CA PHE A 139 2.25 -1.12 -47.07
C PHE A 139 3.16 -2.08 -47.86
N GLN A 140 3.79 -3.06 -47.21
CA GLN A 140 4.53 -4.11 -47.91
C GLN A 140 3.61 -4.93 -48.84
N VAL A 141 2.41 -5.27 -48.39
CA VAL A 141 1.42 -5.98 -49.22
C VAL A 141 1.05 -5.15 -50.45
N LEU A 142 0.88 -3.83 -50.31
CA LEU A 142 0.59 -2.95 -51.46
C LEU A 142 1.72 -2.89 -52.49
N SER A 143 2.98 -3.02 -52.05
CA SER A 143 4.15 -2.93 -52.92
C SER A 143 4.32 -4.13 -53.87
N ASN A 144 3.63 -5.24 -53.60
CA ASN A 144 3.66 -6.43 -54.45
C ASN A 144 2.64 -6.32 -55.60
N PRO A 145 3.10 -6.46 -56.87
CA PRO A 145 2.21 -6.34 -58.03
C PRO A 145 1.15 -7.45 -58.04
N GLY A 146 -0.13 -7.07 -58.14
CA GLY A 146 -1.27 -7.98 -58.19
C GLY A 146 -2.19 -7.97 -56.96
N ASN A 147 -1.82 -7.28 -55.87
CA ASN A 147 -2.64 -7.20 -54.67
C ASN A 147 -3.75 -6.14 -54.77
N ALA A 148 -4.92 -6.47 -54.23
CA ALA A 148 -6.07 -5.57 -54.23
C ALA A 148 -5.92 -4.47 -53.15
N PRO A 149 -6.31 -3.21 -53.44
CA PRO A 149 -6.27 -2.12 -52.45
C PRO A 149 -7.05 -2.42 -51.16
N THR A 150 -8.05 -3.31 -51.22
CA THR A 150 -8.87 -3.76 -50.09
C THR A 150 -8.06 -4.52 -49.02
N GLN A 151 -6.96 -5.16 -49.39
CA GLN A 151 -6.09 -5.86 -48.43
C GLN A 151 -5.35 -4.88 -47.51
N VAL A 152 -4.97 -3.72 -48.04
CA VAL A 152 -4.30 -2.66 -47.27
C VAL A 152 -5.26 -2.07 -46.24
N THR A 153 -6.50 -1.78 -46.64
CA THR A 153 -7.52 -1.24 -45.72
C THR A 153 -7.82 -2.20 -44.57
N GLY A 154 -7.75 -3.52 -44.81
CA GLY A 154 -7.85 -4.53 -43.76
C GLY A 154 -6.68 -4.43 -42.78
N GLY A 155 -5.43 -4.45 -43.26
CA GLY A 155 -4.24 -4.36 -42.41
C GLY A 155 -4.18 -3.07 -41.55
N VAL A 156 -4.66 -1.95 -42.08
CA VAL A 156 -4.77 -0.69 -41.30
C VAL A 156 -5.82 -0.82 -40.20
N ALA A 157 -6.98 -1.42 -40.47
CA ALA A 157 -8.02 -1.63 -39.46
C ALA A 157 -7.52 -2.55 -38.33
N GLU A 158 -6.80 -3.62 -38.66
CA GLU A 158 -6.18 -4.51 -37.68
C GLU A 158 -5.14 -3.78 -36.81
N ALA A 159 -4.32 -2.92 -37.43
CA ALA A 159 -3.32 -2.11 -36.74
C ALA A 159 -3.95 -1.17 -35.69
N LEU A 160 -5.14 -0.62 -35.97
CA LEU A 160 -5.86 0.25 -35.03
C LEU A 160 -6.41 -0.50 -33.81
N ILE A 161 -6.73 -1.79 -33.95
CA ILE A 161 -7.19 -2.64 -32.84
C ILE A 161 -6.10 -2.78 -31.78
N ALA A 162 -4.81 -2.85 -32.17
CA ALA A 162 -3.69 -2.92 -31.23
C ALA A 162 -3.61 -1.67 -30.34
N THR A 163 -3.75 -0.47 -30.92
CA THR A 163 -3.80 0.80 -30.17
C THR A 163 -5.00 0.85 -29.24
N ALA A 164 -6.20 0.53 -29.74
CA ALA A 164 -7.41 0.52 -28.94
C ALA A 164 -7.30 -0.42 -27.73
N SER A 165 -6.68 -1.60 -27.92
CA SER A 165 -6.44 -2.57 -26.86
C SER A 165 -5.45 -2.05 -25.81
N GLY A 166 -4.35 -1.45 -26.24
CA GLY A 166 -3.37 -0.85 -25.32
C GLY A 166 -3.96 0.27 -24.46
N LEU A 167 -4.75 1.16 -25.08
CA LEU A 167 -5.48 2.21 -24.38
C LEU A 167 -6.51 1.66 -23.39
N PHE A 168 -7.24 0.61 -23.77
CA PHE A 168 -8.23 -0.02 -22.90
C PHE A 168 -7.60 -0.60 -21.63
N VAL A 169 -6.48 -1.33 -21.78
CA VAL A 169 -5.72 -1.87 -20.64
C VAL A 169 -5.22 -0.74 -19.73
N ALA A 170 -4.67 0.32 -20.31
CA ALA A 170 -4.17 1.46 -19.55
C ALA A 170 -5.27 2.20 -18.79
N MET A 171 -6.44 2.39 -19.40
CA MET A 171 -7.58 3.06 -18.78
C MET A 171 -8.06 2.30 -17.54
N ILE A 172 -8.20 0.98 -17.65
CA ILE A 172 -8.55 0.13 -16.49
C ILE A 172 -7.44 0.23 -15.43
N GLY A 173 -6.19 0.04 -15.83
CA GLY A 173 -5.04 0.09 -14.92
C GLY A 173 -4.99 1.41 -14.14
N LEU A 174 -5.23 2.55 -14.80
CA LEU A 174 -5.14 3.88 -14.20
C LEU A 174 -6.19 4.10 -13.10
N VAL A 175 -7.43 3.68 -13.34
CA VAL A 175 -8.51 3.80 -12.35
C VAL A 175 -8.16 3.04 -11.08
N PHE A 176 -7.71 1.80 -11.23
CA PHE A 176 -7.34 0.96 -10.08
C PHE A 176 -6.04 1.42 -9.42
N PHE A 177 -5.05 1.86 -10.19
CA PHE A 177 -3.80 2.41 -9.67
C PHE A 177 -4.07 3.58 -8.73
N ASN A 178 -4.87 4.56 -9.17
CA ASN A 178 -5.23 5.72 -8.35
C ASN A 178 -6.00 5.31 -7.08
N GLY A 179 -6.95 4.38 -7.20
CA GLY A 179 -7.72 3.87 -6.07
C GLY A 179 -6.85 3.12 -5.04
N LEU A 180 -5.96 2.24 -5.50
CA LEU A 180 -5.03 1.48 -4.67
C LEU A 180 -4.01 2.40 -4.01
N HIS A 181 -3.44 3.35 -4.75
CA HIS A 181 -2.51 4.33 -4.21
C HIS A 181 -3.16 5.19 -3.11
N ASN A 182 -4.43 5.57 -3.28
CA ASN A 182 -5.16 6.26 -2.22
C ASN A 182 -5.37 5.37 -0.98
N ARG A 183 -5.65 4.08 -1.17
CA ARG A 183 -5.78 3.11 -0.07
C ARG A 183 -4.48 2.90 0.68
N VAL A 184 -3.34 2.82 -0.03
CA VAL A 184 -2.00 2.75 0.58
C VAL A 184 -1.79 3.92 1.53
N ARG A 185 -2.00 5.15 1.05
CA ARG A 185 -1.90 6.36 1.91
C ARG A 185 -2.83 6.29 3.12
N GLY A 186 -4.05 5.78 2.93
CA GLY A 186 -5.00 5.57 4.01
C GLY A 186 -4.51 4.58 5.07
N VAL A 187 -3.88 3.47 4.68
CA VAL A 187 -3.31 2.49 5.61
C VAL A 187 -2.13 3.09 6.38
N VAL A 188 -1.22 3.79 5.70
CA VAL A 188 -0.09 4.47 6.35
C VAL A 188 -0.60 5.49 7.38
N HIS A 189 -1.58 6.31 7.01
CA HIS A 189 -2.18 7.28 7.93
C HIS A 189 -2.83 6.63 9.17
N GLN A 190 -3.44 5.44 9.01
CA GLN A 190 -3.97 4.68 10.14
C GLN A 190 -2.86 4.16 11.05
N LEU A 191 -1.72 3.73 10.50
CA LEU A 191 -0.55 3.33 11.30
C LEU A 191 0.01 4.50 12.11
N GLU A 192 0.10 5.68 11.50
CA GLU A 192 0.51 6.92 12.21
C GLU A 192 -0.44 7.28 13.34
N THR A 193 -1.75 7.15 13.10
CA THR A 193 -2.77 7.38 14.14
C THR A 193 -2.62 6.39 15.29
N LEU A 194 -2.38 5.11 14.96
CA LEU A 194 -2.14 4.07 15.94
C LEU A 194 -0.83 4.31 16.73
N LYS A 195 0.24 4.74 16.06
CA LYS A 195 1.50 5.17 16.73
C LYS A 195 1.20 6.26 17.75
N ALA A 196 0.53 7.33 17.35
CA ALA A 196 0.20 8.44 18.24
C ALA A 196 -0.62 7.98 19.47
N ALA A 197 -1.61 7.11 19.26
CA ALA A 197 -2.38 6.51 20.35
C ALA A 197 -1.50 5.69 21.31
N LEU A 198 -0.59 4.86 20.78
CA LEU A 198 0.32 4.05 21.59
C LEU A 198 1.30 4.91 22.38
N VAL A 199 1.94 5.89 21.74
CA VAL A 199 2.90 6.80 22.39
C VAL A 199 2.23 7.55 23.54
N ASN A 200 1.07 8.17 23.29
CA ASN A 200 0.40 8.97 24.31
C ASN A 200 -0.01 8.13 25.54
N ARG A 201 -0.41 6.87 25.32
CA ARG A 201 -0.92 6.02 26.40
C ARG A 201 0.16 5.22 27.13
N LEU A 202 1.23 4.84 26.44
CA LEU A 202 2.36 4.14 27.05
C LEU A 202 3.31 5.13 27.76
N ALA A 203 3.55 6.31 27.18
CA ALA A 203 4.43 7.32 27.80
C ALA A 203 3.81 7.97 29.04
N ALA A 204 2.47 8.06 29.13
CA ALA A 204 1.79 8.52 30.34
C ALA A 204 2.17 7.68 31.59
N ARG A 205 2.51 6.39 31.40
CA ARG A 205 2.96 5.53 32.51
C ARG A 205 4.39 5.79 32.96
N THR A 206 5.28 6.17 32.04
CA THR A 206 6.68 6.45 32.38
C THR A 206 6.79 7.68 33.29
N HIS A 207 5.93 8.69 33.09
CA HIS A 207 5.91 9.88 33.95
C HIS A 207 5.37 9.64 35.37
N GLU A 208 4.47 8.67 35.54
CA GLU A 208 3.90 8.36 36.87
C GLU A 208 4.90 7.57 37.75
N SER A 209 5.75 6.74 37.12
CA SER A 209 6.79 5.97 37.82
C SER A 209 8.00 6.78 38.29
N LEU A 210 8.15 8.04 37.83
CA LEU A 210 9.31 8.89 38.13
C LEU A 210 9.04 9.98 39.19
N LYS A 211 7.87 10.00 39.83
CA LYS A 211 7.69 10.86 41.02
C LYS A 211 8.56 10.30 42.16
N PRO A 212 9.55 11.04 42.67
CA PRO A 212 10.33 10.58 43.81
C PRO A 212 9.40 10.48 45.02
N VAL A 213 9.20 9.26 45.51
CA VAL A 213 8.63 9.03 46.83
C VAL A 213 9.64 9.59 47.84
N HIS A 214 9.15 10.50 48.69
CA HIS A 214 9.66 10.91 50.00
C HIS A 214 10.06 12.40 50.14
N GLU A 215 9.06 13.26 50.37
CA GLU A 215 9.26 14.35 51.33
C GLU A 215 8.88 13.81 52.71
N VAL A 216 9.90 13.50 53.53
CA VAL A 216 9.72 13.29 54.98
C VAL A 216 9.08 14.56 55.55
N PRO A 217 7.95 14.50 56.26
CA PRO A 217 7.45 15.65 56.99
C PRO A 217 8.52 16.09 57.99
N ARG A 218 9.07 17.30 57.84
CA ARG A 218 9.99 17.86 58.82
C ARG A 218 9.27 17.88 60.17
N PRO A 219 9.89 17.38 61.26
CA PRO A 219 9.26 17.45 62.57
C PRO A 219 9.03 18.91 62.93
N VAL A 220 7.79 19.24 63.28
CA VAL A 220 7.42 20.54 63.84
C VAL A 220 8.14 20.66 65.18
N VAL A 221 9.26 21.39 65.21
CA VAL A 221 9.91 21.77 66.46
C VAL A 221 8.98 22.74 67.17
N GLY A 222 8.22 22.20 68.13
CA GLY A 222 7.41 22.97 69.05
C GLY A 222 8.29 23.95 69.82
N LYS A 223 8.05 25.25 69.63
CA LYS A 223 8.55 26.28 70.54
C LYS A 223 7.76 26.20 71.84
N PHE A 224 8.30 25.48 72.82
CA PHE A 224 7.94 25.64 74.23
C PHE A 224 9.07 26.36 74.97
N ALA A 225 8.65 27.21 75.93
CA ALA A 225 9.42 28.02 76.87
C ALA A 225 10.11 29.27 76.27
N SER A 226 9.94 30.49 76.79
CA SER A 226 9.87 30.85 78.21
C SER A 226 8.97 32.06 78.51
N GLN A 227 8.08 31.91 79.49
CA GLN A 227 7.61 32.99 80.37
C GLN A 227 8.59 33.14 81.56
N GLY A 228 8.72 34.37 82.09
CA GLY A 228 9.40 34.71 83.36
C GLY A 228 10.90 34.97 83.18
N VAL A 229 11.46 36.14 83.52
CA VAL A 229 11.24 37.06 84.66
C VAL A 229 11.45 38.50 84.21
#